data_AF-A0A7J6X6J9-F1
#
_entry.id   AF-A0A7J6X6J9-F1
#
_cell.length_a   1.000
_cell.length_b   1.000
_cell.length_c   1.000
_cell.angle_alpha   90.00
_cell.angle_beta   90.00
_cell.angle_gamma   90.00
#
_symmetry.space_group_name_H-M   'P 1'
#
loop_
_entity.id
_entity.type
_entity.pdbx_description
1 polymer ?
#
loop_
_entity_poly.entity_id
_entity_poly.type
_entity_poly.pdbx_seq_one_letter_code
_entity_poly.pdbx_strand_id
1 'polypeptide(L)' 'MPRGVPVATVAINNATNAALLAVRILGLVNNDLQARLIQYQEDVRDDVLKKDEKLEKCGWEEYLNT' A
#
# COMPACT_ATOMS: atom_id res chain seq x y z
N MET A 1 14.30 21.63 -3.47
CA MET A 1 13.35 21.91 -4.56
C MET A 1 13.21 23.41 -4.72
N PRO A 2 13.85 24.03 -5.73
CA PRO A 2 13.66 25.45 -6.02
C PRO A 2 12.22 25.71 -6.50
N ARG A 3 11.77 26.96 -6.40
CA ARG A 3 10.45 27.38 -6.88
C ARG A 3 10.28 27.02 -8.36
N GLY A 4 9.17 26.39 -8.72
CA GLY A 4 8.84 26.00 -10.10
C GLY A 4 9.26 24.58 -10.51
N VAL A 5 10.03 23.86 -9.69
CA VAL A 5 10.42 22.47 -9.96
C VAL A 5 9.84 21.59 -8.85
N PRO A 6 8.73 20.87 -9.08
CA PRO A 6 8.15 19.99 -8.07
C PRO A 6 8.84 18.61 -8.06
N VAL A 7 8.88 17.98 -6.89
CA VAL A 7 9.26 16.56 -6.71
C VAL A 7 8.25 15.92 -5.79
N ALA A 8 7.75 14.76 -6.18
CA ALA A 8 6.85 13.96 -5.37
C ALA A 8 7.68 13.10 -4.39
N THR A 9 7.96 13.66 -3.21
CA THR A 9 8.75 12.99 -2.16
C THR A 9 7.93 11.90 -1.48
N VAL A 10 8.55 10.74 -1.24
CA VAL A 10 8.01 9.65 -0.41
C VAL A 10 8.90 9.40 0.82
N ALA A 11 8.49 8.48 1.70
CA ALA A 11 9.24 8.16 2.91
C ALA A 11 10.65 7.58 2.61
N ILE A 12 11.58 7.78 3.54
CA ILE A 12 12.95 7.22 3.48
C ILE A 12 12.87 5.69 3.36
N ASN A 13 13.72 5.11 2.52
CA ASN A 13 13.78 3.66 2.23
C ASN A 13 12.44 3.05 1.77
N ASN A 14 11.52 3.86 1.22
CA ASN A 14 10.21 3.39 0.80
C ASN A 14 10.02 3.46 -0.73
N ALA A 15 10.79 2.64 -1.44
CA ALA A 15 10.68 2.51 -2.90
C ALA A 15 9.30 1.96 -3.33
N THR A 16 8.67 1.14 -2.49
CA THR A 16 7.31 0.62 -2.73
C THR A 16 6.30 1.74 -2.89
N ASN A 17 6.30 2.73 -2.00
CA ASN A 17 5.38 3.87 -2.12
C ASN A 17 5.71 4.75 -3.33
N ALA A 18 6.99 4.87 -3.72
CA ALA A 18 7.35 5.55 -4.96
C ALA A 18 6.76 4.83 -6.19
N ALA A 19 6.87 3.50 -6.24
CA ALA A 19 6.31 2.69 -7.31
C ALA A 19 4.77 2.78 -7.36
N LEU A 20 4.09 2.67 -6.21
CA LEU A 20 2.64 2.82 -6.13
C LEU A 20 2.18 4.22 -6.56
N LEU A 21 2.95 5.27 -6.24
CA LEU A 21 2.66 6.62 -6.71
C LEU A 21 2.83 6.74 -8.23
N ALA A 22 3.87 6.13 -8.80
CA ALA A 22 4.06 6.08 -10.25
C ALA A 22 2.90 5.34 -10.94
N VAL A 23 2.47 4.20 -10.41
CA VAL A 23 1.33 3.44 -10.93
C VAL A 23 0.04 4.24 -10.85
N ARG A 24 -0.20 5.01 -9.77
CA ARG A 24 -1.35 5.93 -9.67
C ARG A 24 -1.38 6.97 -10.79
N ILE A 25 -0.21 7.51 -11.14
CA ILE A 25 -0.09 8.49 -12.23
C ILE A 25 -0.33 7.82 -13.59
N LEU A 26 0.30 6.66 -13.85
CA LEU A 26 0.14 5.93 -15.10
C LEU A 26 -1.28 5.36 -15.28
N GLY A 27 -1.94 5.00 -14.18
CA GLY A 27 -3.31 4.49 -14.17
C GLY A 27 -4.34 5.51 -14.64
N LEU A 28 -4.02 6.81 -14.68
CA LEU A 28 -4.91 7.85 -15.24
C LEU A 28 -5.25 7.62 -16.71
N VAL A 29 -4.35 6.94 -17.44
CA VAL A 29 -4.50 6.68 -18.89
C VAL A 29 -4.42 5.19 -19.22
N ASN A 30 -4.29 4.32 -18.21
CA ASN A 30 -4.19 2.87 -18.38
C ASN A 30 -5.13 2.15 -17.40
N ASN A 31 -6.26 1.69 -17.92
CA ASN A 31 -7.31 1.02 -17.15
C ASN A 31 -6.86 -0.31 -16.54
N ASP A 32 -5.93 -1.03 -17.16
CA ASP A 32 -5.37 -2.27 -16.58
C ASP A 32 -4.57 -1.98 -15.31
N LEU A 33 -3.69 -0.97 -15.37
CA LEU A 33 -2.93 -0.53 -14.19
C LEU A 33 -3.84 0.00 -13.09
N GLN A 34 -4.90 0.72 -13.45
CA GLN A 34 -5.89 1.19 -12.49
C GLN A 34 -6.62 0.03 -11.81
N ALA A 35 -7.09 -0.95 -12.57
CA ALA A 35 -7.77 -2.13 -12.02
C ALA A 35 -6.87 -2.92 -11.08
N ARG A 36 -5.60 -3.13 -11.46
CA ARG A 36 -4.60 -3.78 -10.62
C ARG A 36 -4.29 -3.02 -9.34
N LEU A 37 -4.26 -1.68 -9.40
CA LEU A 37 -4.09 -0.85 -8.22
C LEU A 37 -5.27 -0.96 -7.26
N ILE A 38 -6.51 -1.00 -7.78
CA ILE A 38 -7.72 -1.22 -6.97
C ILE A 38 -7.65 -2.59 -6.30
N GLN A 39 -7.33 -3.64 -7.06
CA GLN A 39 -7.18 -4.98 -6.51
C GLN A 39 -6.13 -5.03 -5.39
N TYR A 40 -4.97 -4.40 -5.61
CA TYR A 40 -3.93 -4.30 -4.57
C TYR A 40 -4.45 -3.64 -3.29
N GLN A 41 -5.31 -2.62 -3.38
CA GLN A 41 -5.89 -1.97 -2.20
C GLN A 41 -6.86 -2.89 -1.46
N GLU A 42 -7.68 -3.65 -2.19
CA GLU A 42 -8.60 -4.65 -1.62
C GLU A 42 -7.83 -5.78 -0.93
N ASP A 43 -6.79 -6.30 -1.57
CA ASP A 43 -5.94 -7.36 -1.01
C ASP A 43 -5.29 -6.92 0.31
N VAL A 44 -4.76 -5.69 0.36
CA VAL A 44 -4.16 -5.11 1.58
C VAL A 44 -5.20 -4.97 2.69
N ARG A 45 -6.44 -4.54 2.35
CA ARG A 45 -7.53 -4.47 3.33
C ARG A 45 -7.82 -5.87 3.89
N ASP A 46 -8.00 -6.85 3.03
CA ASP A 46 -8.37 -8.20 3.41
C ASP A 46 -7.27 -8.86 4.26
N ASP A 47 -6.00 -8.58 3.97
CA ASP A 47 -4.87 -9.04 4.77
C ASP A 47 -4.85 -8.42 6.18
N VAL A 48 -5.24 -7.14 6.31
CA VAL A 48 -5.39 -6.51 7.63
C VAL A 48 -6.54 -7.16 8.39
N LEU A 49 -7.69 -7.39 7.77
CA LEU A 49 -8.85 -8.03 8.40
C LEU A 49 -8.53 -9.46 8.87
N LYS A 50 -7.78 -10.24 8.09
CA LYS A 50 -7.31 -11.57 8.50
C LYS A 50 -6.38 -11.51 9.72
N LYS A 51 -5.48 -10.52 9.76
CA LYS A 51 -4.57 -10.32 10.91
C LYS A 51 -5.34 -9.92 12.15
N ASP A 52 -6.35 -9.06 11.99
CA ASP A 52 -7.25 -8.62 13.05
C ASP A 52 -8.04 -9.81 13.63
N GLU A 53 -8.70 -10.60 12.78
CA GLU A 53 -9.44 -11.80 13.20
C GLU A 53 -8.51 -12.82 13.91
N LYS A 54 -7.28 -12.99 13.42
CA LYS A 54 -6.29 -13.85 14.09
C LYS A 54 -5.94 -13.30 15.48
N LEU A 55 -5.68 -12.00 15.58
CA LEU A 55 -5.34 -11.34 16.84
C LEU A 55 -6.46 -11.43 17.87
N GLU A 56 -7.71 -11.24 17.47
CA GLU A 56 -8.88 -11.37 18.35
C GLU A 56 -9.05 -12.80 18.89
N LYS A 57 -8.76 -13.81 18.06
CA LYS A 57 -8.94 -15.23 18.45
C LYS A 57 -7.87 -15.76 19.40
N CYS A 58 -6.60 -15.46 19.15
CA CYS A 58 -5.48 -16.02 19.91
C CYS A 58 -4.91 -15.06 20.98
N GLY A 59 -5.32 -13.79 20.96
CA GLY A 59 -4.75 -12.76 21.82
C GLY A 59 -3.35 -12.35 21.39
N TRP A 60 -2.87 -11.23 21.95
CA TRP A 60 -1.59 -10.64 21.54
C TRP A 60 -0.36 -11.49 21.91
N GLU A 61 -0.43 -12.22 23.02
CA GLU A 61 0.68 -13.07 23.49
C GLU A 61 0.96 -14.21 22.51
N GLU A 62 -0.07 -14.95 22.09
CA GLU A 62 0.09 -16.04 21.13
C GLU A 62 0.39 -15.49 19.73
N TYR A 63 -0.23 -14.37 19.33
CA TYR A 63 -0.01 -13.75 18.03
C TYR A 63 1.46 -13.34 17.79
N LEU A 64 2.14 -12.80 18.81
CA LEU A 64 3.55 -12.39 18.72
C LEU A 64 4.54 -13.57 18.75
N ASN A 65 4.11 -14.71 19.30
CA ASN A 65 4.93 -15.92 19.43
C ASN A 65 4.69 -16.92 18.29
N THR A 66 3.78 -16.62 17.36
CA THR A 66 3.55 -17.37 16.12
C THR A 66 4.44 -16.87 14.99
#